data_AF-A0A8S3GA37-F1
#
_entry.id   AF-A0A8S3GA37-F1
#
_cell.length_a   1.000
_cell.length_b   1.000
_cell.length_c   1.000
_cell.angle_alpha   90.00
_cell.angle_beta   90.00
_cell.angle_gamma   90.00
#
_symmetry.space_group_name_H-M   'P 1'
#
loop_
_entity.id
_entity.type
_entity.pdbx_description
1 polymer ?
#
loop_
_entity_poly.entity_id
_entity_poly.type
_entity_poly.pdbx_seq_one_letter_code
_entity_poly.pdbx_strand_id
1 'polypeptide(L)'
;MNKQLIFGKSNGIFRRIVLKEYSNDDTFPGIWIIGKYILERNLDRSWEFSIAKWLLEQNEEELAVKIFIDKHQNESNDDLFNTNYVMNLLKPHPIALKNYLEDAVFKLMIETDEVHTILVNIYLDQIISKSPNDNEETRYKLQEFLVKSNSYRIQSVLHRINQTKYFKREVALLYGKMNDFQQAFHVLVDELEDFDYAANYCMALSQDKSINDRKIVAHVLFDVFLASLDKHPKEITEALLCLLGNNKVEFNFIEVLKRLPSNWPISSL
;
A
#
# COMPACT_ATOMS: atom_id res chain seq x y z
N MET A 1 -33.45 -3.96 39.44
CA MET A 1 -33.47 -2.48 39.58
C MET A 1 -32.39 -1.89 38.66
N ASN A 2 -32.83 -1.35 37.53
CA ASN A 2 -32.20 -0.21 36.82
C ASN A 2 -30.79 -0.35 36.21
N LYS A 3 -30.61 -1.28 35.26
CA LYS A 3 -29.63 -1.02 34.19
C LYS A 3 -30.12 0.14 33.30
N GLN A 4 -31.38 0.22 32.91
CA GLN A 4 -31.90 1.31 32.04
C GLN A 4 -31.82 2.74 32.62
N LEU A 5 -31.80 2.92 33.94
CA LEU A 5 -31.83 4.25 34.56
C LEU A 5 -30.43 4.90 34.69
N ILE A 6 -29.37 4.10 34.57
CA ILE A 6 -27.99 4.60 34.42
C ILE A 6 -27.73 5.00 32.96
N PHE A 7 -28.40 4.35 32.00
CA PHE A 7 -28.24 4.61 30.55
C PHE A 7 -28.81 5.98 30.14
N GLY A 8 -29.89 6.45 30.78
CA GLY A 8 -30.48 7.76 30.47
C GLY A 8 -29.67 8.96 30.97
N LYS A 9 -29.06 8.85 32.17
CA LYS A 9 -28.29 9.96 32.77
C LYS A 9 -26.89 10.10 32.19
N SER A 10 -26.19 9.00 31.94
CA SER A 10 -24.87 9.04 31.27
C SER A 10 -25.01 9.62 29.86
N ASN A 11 -25.97 9.16 29.05
CA ASN A 11 -26.19 9.73 27.71
C ASN A 11 -26.55 11.21 27.75
N GLY A 12 -27.29 11.66 28.78
CA GLY A 12 -27.56 13.08 29.00
C GLY A 12 -26.28 13.89 29.23
N ILE A 13 -25.39 13.41 30.11
CA ILE A 13 -24.11 14.08 30.40
C ILE A 13 -23.20 14.07 29.17
N PHE A 14 -23.08 12.94 28.47
CA PHE A 14 -22.33 12.84 27.21
C PHE A 14 -22.87 13.78 26.14
N ARG A 15 -24.21 13.85 25.96
CA ARG A 15 -24.85 14.78 25.03
C ARG A 15 -24.47 16.22 25.33
N ARG A 16 -24.47 16.60 26.61
CA ARG A 16 -24.11 17.96 27.02
C ARG A 16 -22.62 18.26 26.82
N ILE A 17 -21.73 17.29 27.04
CA ILE A 17 -20.29 17.45 26.77
C ILE A 17 -20.02 17.58 25.26
N VAL A 18 -20.62 16.73 24.43
CA VAL A 18 -20.48 16.78 22.96
C VAL A 18 -21.07 18.07 22.38
N LEU A 19 -22.15 18.59 22.97
CA LEU A 19 -22.73 19.90 22.62
C LEU A 19 -21.98 21.09 23.23
N LYS A 20 -20.80 20.88 23.85
CA LYS A 20 -19.95 21.91 24.48
C LYS A 20 -20.62 22.68 25.64
N GLU A 21 -21.64 22.11 26.28
CA GLU A 21 -22.32 22.74 27.42
C GLU A 21 -21.47 22.76 28.72
N TYR A 22 -20.35 22.02 28.77
CA TYR A 22 -19.47 21.89 29.94
C TYR A 22 -17.99 22.24 29.67
N SER A 23 -17.71 23.11 28.69
CA SER A 23 -16.36 23.42 28.18
C SER A 23 -15.27 23.81 29.22
N ASN A 24 -15.62 24.06 30.49
CA ASN A 24 -14.72 24.64 31.51
C ASN A 24 -14.68 23.83 32.83
N ASP A 25 -14.95 22.53 32.83
CA ASP A 25 -14.90 21.71 34.05
C ASP A 25 -13.49 21.10 34.28
N ASP A 26 -12.77 21.64 35.27
CA ASP A 26 -11.42 21.19 35.68
C ASP A 26 -11.38 19.75 36.24
N THR A 27 -12.55 19.15 36.51
CA THR A 27 -12.64 17.75 36.98
C THR A 27 -12.81 16.74 35.85
N PHE A 28 -12.93 17.21 34.61
CA PHE A 28 -13.14 16.35 33.46
C PHE A 28 -11.88 15.51 33.16
N PRO A 29 -11.94 14.17 33.23
CA PRO A 29 -10.76 13.31 33.24
C PRO A 29 -10.11 13.12 31.86
N GLY A 30 -10.57 13.85 30.85
CA GLY A 30 -10.03 13.90 29.50
C GLY A 30 -10.94 13.28 28.45
N ILE A 31 -10.81 13.78 27.22
CA ILE A 31 -11.64 13.38 26.06
C ILE A 31 -11.46 11.89 25.72
N TRP A 32 -10.28 11.33 25.99
CA TRP A 32 -9.96 9.93 25.73
C TRP A 32 -10.83 8.92 26.49
N ILE A 33 -11.31 9.25 27.70
CA ILE A 33 -12.22 8.37 28.47
C ILE A 33 -13.57 8.27 27.78
N ILE A 34 -14.02 9.36 27.14
CA ILE A 34 -15.26 9.36 26.36
C ILE A 34 -15.12 8.41 25.17
N GLY A 35 -14.03 8.54 24.40
CA GLY A 35 -13.75 7.65 23.27
C GLY A 35 -13.74 6.17 23.69
N LYS A 36 -13.03 5.85 24.78
CA LYS A 36 -12.97 4.49 25.33
C LYS A 36 -14.34 3.98 25.79
N TYR A 37 -15.10 4.81 26.52
CA TYR A 37 -16.44 4.44 26.99
C TYR A 37 -17.40 4.15 25.84
N ILE A 38 -17.26 4.87 24.72
CA ILE A 38 -18.07 4.66 23.52
C ILE A 38 -17.71 3.35 22.82
N LEU A 39 -16.41 3.04 22.69
CA LEU A 39 -15.96 1.77 22.13
C LEU A 39 -16.50 0.57 22.92
N GLU A 40 -16.65 0.70 24.23
CA GLU A 40 -17.21 -0.34 25.11
C GLU A 40 -18.75 -0.46 25.06
N ARG A 41 -19.45 0.37 24.27
CA ARG A 41 -20.92 0.47 24.26
C ARG A 41 -21.50 0.39 22.86
N ASN A 42 -22.62 -0.32 22.69
CA ASN A 42 -23.42 -0.27 21.46
C ASN A 42 -24.28 1.01 21.47
N LEU A 43 -23.81 2.04 20.75
CA LEU A 43 -24.57 3.25 20.49
C LEU A 43 -25.25 3.13 19.12
N ASP A 44 -26.20 4.02 18.84
CA ASP A 44 -26.78 4.15 17.51
C ASP A 44 -25.76 4.82 16.56
N ARG A 45 -25.72 4.38 15.30
CA ARG A 45 -24.73 4.81 14.28
C ARG A 45 -24.68 6.34 14.15
N SER A 46 -25.84 7.01 14.17
CA SER A 46 -25.90 8.48 14.07
C SER A 46 -25.10 9.19 15.18
N TRP A 47 -25.04 8.60 16.36
CA TRP A 47 -24.28 9.15 17.49
C TRP A 47 -22.80 8.86 17.36
N GLU A 48 -22.43 7.68 16.87
CA GLU A 48 -21.03 7.33 16.61
C GLU A 48 -20.39 8.32 15.63
N PHE A 49 -21.10 8.67 14.55
CA PHE A 49 -20.68 9.71 13.61
C PHE A 49 -20.58 11.09 14.23
N SER A 50 -21.59 11.48 15.01
CA SER A 50 -21.61 12.81 15.64
C SER A 50 -20.46 12.96 16.63
N ILE A 51 -20.13 11.90 17.37
CA ILE A 51 -19.05 11.91 18.35
C ILE A 51 -17.69 11.82 17.65
N ALA A 52 -17.53 10.98 16.63
CA ALA A 52 -16.30 10.94 15.85
C ALA A 52 -16.00 12.29 15.20
N LYS A 53 -17.03 12.97 14.65
CA LYS A 53 -16.90 14.35 14.16
C LYS A 53 -16.46 15.32 15.26
N TRP A 54 -17.07 15.24 16.43
CA TRP A 54 -16.68 16.06 17.57
C TRP A 54 -15.24 15.79 18.04
N LEU A 55 -14.79 14.54 18.05
CA LEU A 55 -13.41 14.17 18.38
C LEU A 55 -12.42 14.76 17.36
N LEU A 56 -12.75 14.74 16.07
CA LEU A 56 -11.95 15.39 15.03
C LEU A 56 -11.83 16.91 15.27
N GLU A 57 -12.92 17.58 15.69
CA GLU A 57 -12.90 19.00 16.06
C GLU A 57 -12.03 19.30 17.30
N GLN A 58 -11.74 18.29 18.13
CA GLN A 58 -10.88 18.40 19.31
C GLN A 58 -9.44 17.90 19.06
N ASN A 59 -9.07 17.60 17.80
CA ASN A 59 -7.78 17.02 17.41
C ASN A 59 -7.52 15.59 17.96
N GLU A 60 -8.57 14.87 18.35
CA GLU A 60 -8.50 13.49 18.85
C GLU A 60 -8.69 12.49 17.69
N GLU A 61 -7.84 12.63 16.67
CA GLU A 61 -7.93 11.92 15.38
C GLU A 61 -7.87 10.38 15.52
N GLU A 62 -6.95 9.87 16.35
CA GLU A 62 -6.78 8.42 16.53
C GLU A 62 -8.01 7.75 17.15
N LEU A 63 -8.64 8.42 18.11
CA LEU A 63 -9.85 7.91 18.76
C LEU A 63 -11.04 7.94 17.82
N ALA A 64 -11.16 8.98 16.98
CA ALA A 64 -12.19 9.06 15.95
C ALA A 64 -12.07 7.89 14.95
N VAL A 65 -10.85 7.59 14.49
CA VAL A 65 -10.60 6.45 13.59
C VAL A 65 -10.96 5.11 14.26
N LYS A 66 -10.57 4.90 15.52
CA LYS A 66 -10.91 3.67 16.25
C LYS A 66 -12.41 3.44 16.36
N ILE A 67 -13.22 4.49 16.55
CA ILE A 67 -14.69 4.37 16.57
C ILE A 67 -15.21 3.83 15.23
N PHE A 68 -14.67 4.32 14.12
CA PHE A 68 -15.08 3.82 12.79
C PHE A 68 -14.63 2.37 12.56
N ILE A 69 -13.44 1.99 13.01
CA ILE A 69 -12.88 0.65 12.76
C ILE A 69 -13.44 -0.41 13.72
N ASP A 70 -13.27 -0.24 15.02
CA ASP A 70 -13.50 -1.31 16.02
C ASP A 70 -14.96 -1.73 16.12
N LYS A 71 -15.90 -0.81 15.85
CA LYS A 71 -17.33 -1.11 15.90
C LYS A 71 -17.88 -1.74 14.64
N HIS A 72 -17.27 -1.45 13.50
CA HIS A 72 -17.74 -1.93 12.20
C HIS A 72 -17.04 -3.21 11.75
N GLN A 73 -16.08 -3.74 12.53
CA GLN A 73 -15.42 -5.03 12.29
C GLN A 73 -16.39 -6.23 12.16
N ASN A 74 -17.59 -6.15 12.73
CA ASN A 74 -18.56 -7.25 12.79
C ASN A 74 -19.84 -7.02 11.97
N GLU A 75 -19.99 -5.86 11.31
CA GLU A 75 -21.18 -5.56 10.51
C GLU A 75 -20.91 -5.90 9.05
N SER A 76 -21.66 -6.85 8.50
CA SER A 76 -21.49 -7.32 7.12
C SER A 76 -22.16 -6.38 6.11
N ASN A 77 -21.36 -5.82 5.19
CA ASN A 77 -21.72 -5.40 3.82
C ASN A 77 -22.49 -4.09 3.60
N ASP A 78 -22.69 -3.23 4.62
CA ASP A 78 -23.19 -1.85 4.43
C ASP A 78 -22.04 -0.85 4.16
N ASP A 79 -20.83 -1.37 3.91
CA ASP A 79 -19.53 -0.75 4.18
C ASP A 79 -19.11 0.38 3.24
N LEU A 80 -19.67 0.45 2.03
CA LEU A 80 -19.23 1.40 1.01
C LEU A 80 -19.77 2.81 1.24
N PHE A 81 -21.05 2.93 1.59
CA PHE A 81 -21.64 4.22 1.94
C PHE A 81 -20.99 4.79 3.21
N ASN A 82 -20.69 3.91 4.17
CA ASN A 82 -19.99 4.26 5.39
C ASN A 82 -18.56 4.73 5.10
N THR A 83 -17.83 3.99 4.26
CA THR A 83 -16.45 4.30 3.91
C THR A 83 -16.34 5.62 3.18
N ASN A 84 -17.19 5.88 2.18
CA ASN A 84 -17.19 7.16 1.46
C ASN A 84 -17.53 8.35 2.36
N TYR A 85 -18.47 8.17 3.29
CA TYR A 85 -18.81 9.19 4.27
C TYR A 85 -17.67 9.47 5.25
N VAL A 86 -17.07 8.43 5.83
CA VAL A 86 -15.91 8.54 6.73
C VAL A 86 -14.73 9.19 6.01
N MET A 87 -14.43 8.78 4.78
CA MET A 87 -13.37 9.39 3.98
C MET A 87 -13.61 10.88 3.76
N ASN A 88 -14.84 11.29 3.45
CA ASN A 88 -15.18 12.71 3.30
C ASN A 88 -15.01 13.50 4.61
N LEU A 89 -15.31 12.89 5.76
CA LEU A 89 -15.09 13.50 7.08
C LEU A 89 -13.59 13.62 7.42
N LEU A 90 -12.79 12.63 7.05
CA LEU A 90 -11.36 12.57 7.36
C LEU A 90 -10.47 13.32 6.36
N LYS A 91 -10.99 13.73 5.19
CA LYS A 91 -10.26 14.53 4.19
C LYS A 91 -9.44 15.71 4.76
N PRO A 92 -9.95 16.51 5.73
CA PRO A 92 -9.18 17.59 6.34
C PRO A 92 -8.02 17.13 7.24
N HIS A 93 -8.02 15.85 7.64
CA HIS A 93 -7.12 15.23 8.60
C HIS A 93 -6.29 14.12 7.92
N PRO A 94 -5.18 14.45 7.24
CA PRO A 94 -4.48 13.51 6.37
C PRO A 94 -3.86 12.31 7.11
N ILE A 95 -3.48 12.49 8.37
CA ILE A 95 -2.93 11.40 9.21
C ILE A 95 -4.05 10.45 9.62
N ALA A 96 -5.17 10.97 10.12
CA ALA A 96 -6.36 10.18 10.42
C ALA A 96 -6.88 9.40 9.20
N LEU A 97 -6.98 10.07 8.05
CA LEU A 97 -7.44 9.45 6.81
C LEU A 97 -6.53 8.29 6.39
N LYS A 98 -5.21 8.47 6.47
CA LYS A 98 -4.26 7.39 6.20
C LYS A 98 -4.50 6.19 7.12
N ASN A 99 -4.53 6.42 8.43
CA ASN A 99 -4.67 5.35 9.42
C ASN A 99 -5.99 4.59 9.23
N TYR A 100 -7.08 5.32 8.94
CA TYR A 100 -8.36 4.72 8.62
C TYR A 100 -8.29 3.85 7.36
N LEU A 101 -7.66 4.33 6.28
CA LEU A 101 -7.55 3.58 5.03
C LEU A 101 -6.64 2.34 5.17
N GLU A 102 -5.55 2.44 5.93
CA GLU A 102 -4.70 1.28 6.26
C GLU A 102 -5.52 0.22 7.01
N ASP A 103 -6.27 0.62 8.04
CA ASP A 103 -7.13 -0.29 8.79
C ASP A 103 -8.30 -0.82 7.94
N ALA A 104 -8.87 -0.01 7.06
CA ALA A 104 -9.93 -0.42 6.15
C ALA A 104 -9.46 -1.51 5.18
N VAL A 105 -8.25 -1.38 4.63
CA VAL A 105 -7.71 -2.38 3.69
C VAL A 105 -7.21 -3.62 4.43
N PHE A 106 -6.46 -3.46 5.53
CA PHE A 106 -5.77 -4.59 6.18
C PHE A 106 -6.58 -5.29 7.26
N LYS A 107 -7.47 -4.59 7.98
CA LYS A 107 -8.29 -5.19 9.06
C LYS A 107 -9.70 -5.49 8.60
N LEU A 108 -10.33 -4.54 7.89
CA LEU A 108 -11.70 -4.70 7.38
C LEU A 108 -11.75 -5.41 6.02
N MET A 109 -10.61 -5.61 5.35
CA MET A 109 -10.51 -6.28 4.05
C MET A 109 -11.43 -5.65 2.99
N ILE A 110 -11.59 -4.32 3.02
CA ILE A 110 -12.40 -3.59 2.03
C ILE A 110 -11.65 -3.55 0.70
N GLU A 111 -12.13 -4.27 -0.31
CA GLU A 111 -11.45 -4.42 -1.62
C GLU A 111 -11.89 -3.40 -2.69
N THR A 112 -12.30 -2.19 -2.30
CA THR A 112 -12.79 -1.19 -3.27
C THR A 112 -11.65 -0.46 -3.97
N ASP A 113 -11.78 -0.27 -5.29
CA ASP A 113 -10.75 0.33 -6.11
C ASP A 113 -10.44 1.78 -5.72
N GLU A 114 -11.47 2.54 -5.33
CA GLU A 114 -11.34 3.92 -4.84
C GLU A 114 -10.51 4.01 -3.55
N VAL A 115 -10.80 3.18 -2.55
CA VAL A 115 -10.07 3.15 -1.27
C VAL A 115 -8.60 2.84 -1.49
N HIS A 116 -8.32 1.77 -2.24
CA HIS A 116 -6.95 1.35 -2.51
C HIS A 116 -6.18 2.39 -3.34
N THR A 117 -6.82 2.99 -4.34
CA THR A 117 -6.19 4.03 -5.16
C THR A 117 -5.89 5.29 -4.34
N ILE A 118 -6.79 5.68 -3.42
CA ILE A 118 -6.57 6.82 -2.52
C ILE A 118 -5.45 6.54 -1.53
N LEU A 119 -5.36 5.32 -0.98
CA LEU A 119 -4.27 4.96 -0.08
C LEU A 119 -2.90 5.00 -0.78
N VAL A 120 -2.80 4.45 -2.00
CA VAL A 120 -1.59 4.59 -2.83
C VAL A 120 -1.24 6.05 -3.03
N ASN A 121 -2.24 6.87 -3.34
CA ASN A 121 -2.06 8.29 -3.57
C ASN A 121 -1.52 9.02 -2.34
N ILE A 122 -1.98 8.67 -1.14
CA ILE A 122 -1.47 9.23 0.13
C ILE A 122 -0.01 8.83 0.35
N TYR A 123 0.37 7.57 0.09
CA TYR A 123 1.77 7.16 0.19
C TYR A 123 2.68 7.92 -0.78
N LEU A 124 2.23 8.13 -2.02
CA LEU A 124 2.96 8.93 -3.01
C LEU A 124 3.17 10.36 -2.52
N ASP A 125 2.13 11.01 -2.00
CA ASP A 125 2.21 12.37 -1.45
C ASP A 125 3.18 12.47 -0.27
N GLN A 126 3.16 11.49 0.63
CA GLN A 126 4.08 11.44 1.76
C GLN A 126 5.53 11.36 1.28
N ILE A 127 5.82 10.49 0.31
CA ILE A 127 7.17 10.34 -0.24
C ILE A 127 7.61 11.60 -1.01
N ILE A 128 6.71 12.29 -1.71
CA ILE A 128 7.03 13.53 -2.41
C ILE A 128 7.30 14.69 -1.42
N SER A 129 6.54 14.75 -0.32
CA SER A 129 6.58 15.87 0.64
C SER A 129 7.78 15.86 1.59
N LYS A 130 8.36 14.68 1.85
CA LYS A 130 9.44 14.48 2.84
C LYS A 130 10.81 14.33 2.17
N SER A 131 11.88 14.53 2.94
CA SER A 131 13.26 14.34 2.49
C SER A 131 13.53 12.87 2.11
N PRO A 132 14.42 12.59 1.13
CA PRO A 132 14.62 11.24 0.60
C PRO A 132 15.02 10.19 1.66
N ASN A 133 15.70 10.58 2.74
CA ASN A 133 16.13 9.66 3.80
C ASN A 133 15.02 9.35 4.82
N ASP A 134 14.02 10.23 4.98
CA ASP A 134 12.90 10.03 5.92
C ASP A 134 11.76 9.18 5.32
N ASN A 135 11.93 8.72 4.08
CA ASN A 135 10.87 8.11 3.29
C ASN A 135 10.97 6.60 3.11
N GLU A 136 12.08 5.98 3.52
CA GLU A 136 12.32 4.55 3.24
C GLU A 136 11.24 3.65 3.87
N GLU A 137 10.78 3.92 5.08
CA GLU A 137 9.68 3.14 5.69
C GLU A 137 8.37 3.29 4.90
N THR A 138 8.04 4.51 4.47
CA THR A 138 6.81 4.79 3.70
C THR A 138 6.90 4.18 2.30
N ARG A 139 8.09 4.21 1.70
CA ARG A 139 8.38 3.59 0.40
C ARG A 139 8.28 2.07 0.47
N TYR A 140 8.82 1.45 1.52
CA TYR A 140 8.66 0.02 1.74
C TYR A 140 7.18 -0.38 1.86
N LYS A 141 6.40 0.35 2.68
CA LYS A 141 4.95 0.14 2.81
C LYS A 141 4.22 0.27 1.47
N LEU A 142 4.56 1.28 0.67
CA LEU A 142 3.99 1.45 -0.67
C LEU A 142 4.31 0.25 -1.58
N GLN A 143 5.58 -0.18 -1.65
CA GLN A 143 5.98 -1.31 -2.50
C GLN A 143 5.29 -2.60 -2.07
N GLU A 144 5.26 -2.88 -0.77
CA GLU A 144 4.56 -4.03 -0.21
C GLU A 144 3.06 -3.98 -0.54
N PHE A 145 2.42 -2.81 -0.42
CA PHE A 145 1.02 -2.61 -0.77
C PHE A 145 0.76 -2.86 -2.26
N LEU A 146 1.59 -2.32 -3.14
CA LEU A 146 1.48 -2.53 -4.59
C LEU A 146 1.60 -4.00 -4.95
N VAL A 147 2.50 -4.75 -4.30
CA VAL A 147 2.64 -6.19 -4.52
C VAL A 147 1.40 -6.96 -4.03
N LYS A 148 0.93 -6.69 -2.80
CA LYS A 148 -0.14 -7.47 -2.17
C LYS A 148 -1.54 -7.16 -2.70
N SER A 149 -1.83 -5.89 -2.97
CA SER A 149 -3.17 -5.45 -3.36
C SER A 149 -3.42 -5.59 -4.87
N ASN A 150 -4.60 -6.05 -5.28
CA ASN A 150 -5.01 -6.09 -6.68
C ASN A 150 -6.15 -5.13 -7.04
N SER A 151 -6.68 -4.37 -6.08
CA SER A 151 -7.90 -3.60 -6.26
C SER A 151 -7.68 -2.17 -6.75
N TYR A 152 -6.46 -1.62 -6.66
CA TYR A 152 -6.21 -0.24 -7.08
C TYR A 152 -6.23 -0.08 -8.61
N ARG A 153 -6.58 1.14 -9.08
CA ARG A 153 -6.61 1.48 -10.50
C ARG A 153 -5.19 1.69 -11.04
N ILE A 154 -4.56 0.61 -11.52
CA ILE A 154 -3.16 0.59 -12.01
C ILE A 154 -2.84 1.76 -12.95
N GLN A 155 -3.67 2.01 -13.96
CA GLN A 155 -3.43 3.08 -14.94
C GLN A 155 -3.44 4.49 -14.32
N SER A 156 -4.31 4.72 -13.35
CA SER A 156 -4.37 6.01 -12.64
C SER A 156 -3.13 6.23 -11.79
N VAL A 157 -2.66 5.19 -11.10
CA VAL A 157 -1.44 5.24 -10.30
C VAL A 157 -0.22 5.45 -11.21
N LEU A 158 -0.12 4.69 -12.30
CA LEU A 158 0.98 4.78 -13.25
C LEU A 158 1.07 6.19 -13.87
N HIS A 159 -0.06 6.75 -14.30
CA HIS A 159 -0.11 8.11 -14.83
C HIS A 159 0.45 9.13 -13.84
N ARG A 160 0.06 9.02 -12.56
CA ARG A 160 0.54 9.92 -11.50
C ARG A 160 2.02 9.74 -11.23
N ILE A 161 2.47 8.50 -11.09
CA ILE A 161 3.86 8.19 -10.77
C ILE A 161 4.81 8.69 -11.88
N ASN A 162 4.43 8.52 -13.14
CA ASN A 162 5.20 8.95 -14.31
C ASN A 162 5.37 10.48 -14.42
N GLN A 163 4.62 11.27 -13.66
CA GLN A 163 4.83 12.72 -13.58
C GLN A 163 6.14 13.08 -12.85
N THR A 164 6.75 12.12 -12.16
CA THR A 164 8.00 12.32 -11.41
C THR A 164 9.01 11.21 -11.73
N LYS A 165 10.29 11.46 -11.49
CA LYS A 165 11.37 10.47 -11.72
C LYS A 165 11.69 9.61 -10.49
N TYR A 166 11.03 9.84 -9.35
CA TYR A 166 11.44 9.29 -8.05
C TYR A 166 11.01 7.85 -7.78
N PHE A 167 10.14 7.30 -8.61
CA PHE A 167 9.39 6.07 -8.31
C PHE A 167 9.62 4.97 -9.36
N LYS A 168 10.82 4.90 -9.93
CA LYS A 168 11.12 3.96 -11.01
C LYS A 168 10.94 2.49 -10.57
N ARG A 169 11.26 2.16 -9.32
CA ARG A 169 11.01 0.82 -8.77
C ARG A 169 9.52 0.51 -8.74
N GLU A 170 8.70 1.44 -8.27
CA GLU A 170 7.24 1.30 -8.22
C GLU A 170 6.64 1.21 -9.63
N VAL A 171 7.18 1.95 -10.61
CA VAL A 171 6.79 1.82 -12.02
C VAL A 171 7.05 0.39 -12.54
N ALA A 172 8.21 -0.20 -12.24
CA ALA A 172 8.51 -1.58 -12.60
C ALA A 172 7.56 -2.59 -11.92
N LEU A 173 7.18 -2.34 -10.66
CA LEU A 173 6.16 -3.15 -9.96
C LEU A 173 4.81 -3.11 -10.68
N LEU A 174 4.37 -1.91 -11.11
CA LEU A 174 3.11 -1.73 -11.83
C LEU A 174 3.11 -2.39 -13.22
N TYR A 175 4.21 -2.29 -13.97
CA TYR A 175 4.32 -3.01 -15.25
C TYR A 175 4.29 -4.53 -15.06
N GLY A 176 4.98 -5.05 -14.03
CA GLY A 176 4.92 -6.47 -13.69
C GLY A 176 3.51 -6.94 -13.32
N LYS A 177 2.73 -6.11 -12.61
CA LYS A 177 1.31 -6.37 -12.32
C LYS A 177 0.44 -6.48 -13.58
N MET A 178 0.78 -5.73 -14.62
CA MET A 178 0.10 -5.79 -15.92
C MET A 178 0.61 -6.92 -16.83
N ASN A 179 1.53 -7.76 -16.32
CA ASN A 179 2.28 -8.76 -17.10
C ASN A 179 3.11 -8.17 -18.26
N ASP A 180 3.41 -6.87 -18.21
CA ASP A 180 4.33 -6.22 -19.13
C ASP A 180 5.76 -6.32 -18.58
N PHE A 181 6.30 -7.55 -18.60
CA PHE A 181 7.62 -7.83 -18.05
C PHE A 181 8.74 -7.09 -18.78
N GLN A 182 8.55 -6.84 -20.08
CA GLN A 182 9.56 -6.15 -20.90
C GLN A 182 9.75 -4.71 -20.42
N GLN A 183 8.66 -3.96 -20.24
CA GLN A 183 8.75 -2.60 -19.70
C GLN A 183 9.21 -2.59 -18.25
N ALA A 184 8.76 -3.57 -17.44
CA ALA A 184 9.19 -3.68 -16.05
C ALA A 184 10.72 -3.83 -15.94
N PHE A 185 11.32 -4.76 -16.70
CA PHE A 185 12.76 -4.99 -16.66
C PHE A 185 13.54 -3.86 -17.32
N HIS A 186 13.04 -3.25 -18.41
CA HIS A 186 13.69 -2.06 -19.00
C HIS A 186 13.86 -0.95 -17.96
N VAL A 187 12.82 -0.66 -17.16
CA VAL A 187 12.92 0.36 -16.09
C VAL A 187 13.97 -0.02 -15.04
N LEU A 188 14.10 -1.30 -14.67
CA LEU A 188 15.08 -1.73 -13.66
C LEU A 188 16.52 -1.76 -14.19
N VAL A 189 16.70 -2.21 -15.44
CA VAL A 189 18.02 -2.43 -16.05
C VAL A 189 18.55 -1.17 -16.72
N ASP A 190 17.75 -0.50 -17.55
CA ASP A 190 18.21 0.65 -18.34
C ASP A 190 18.06 1.98 -17.61
N GLU A 191 17.04 2.14 -16.75
CA GLU A 191 16.80 3.43 -16.09
C GLU A 191 17.32 3.49 -14.65
N LEU A 192 17.29 2.37 -13.93
CA LEU A 192 17.80 2.28 -12.56
C LEU A 192 19.20 1.66 -12.46
N GLU A 193 19.65 0.94 -13.49
CA GLU A 193 20.93 0.21 -13.49
C GLU A 193 21.06 -0.75 -12.28
N ASP A 194 19.93 -1.26 -11.77
CA ASP A 194 19.86 -2.10 -10.57
C ASP A 194 19.66 -3.57 -10.97
N PHE A 195 20.74 -4.18 -11.46
CA PHE A 195 20.74 -5.53 -12.03
C PHE A 195 20.40 -6.61 -10.99
N ASP A 196 20.87 -6.44 -9.75
CA ASP A 196 20.59 -7.35 -8.64
C ASP A 196 19.10 -7.33 -8.28
N TYR A 197 18.49 -6.13 -8.19
CA TYR A 197 17.06 -6.02 -7.96
C TYR A 197 16.25 -6.62 -9.11
N ALA A 198 16.67 -6.42 -10.36
CA ALA A 198 16.01 -7.02 -11.53
C ALA A 198 15.98 -8.56 -11.46
N ALA A 199 17.10 -9.19 -11.09
CA ALA A 199 17.18 -10.64 -10.92
C ALA A 199 16.30 -11.14 -9.76
N ASN A 200 16.36 -10.48 -8.61
CA ASN A 200 15.50 -10.78 -7.45
C ASN A 200 14.02 -10.61 -7.77
N TYR A 201 13.67 -9.57 -8.51
CA TYR A 201 12.31 -9.30 -8.94
C TYR A 201 11.79 -10.36 -9.93
N CYS A 202 12.61 -10.81 -10.87
CA CYS A 202 12.28 -11.92 -11.76
C CYS A 202 11.94 -13.20 -10.99
N MET A 203 12.74 -13.53 -9.96
CA MET A 203 12.45 -14.64 -9.06
C MET A 203 11.12 -14.45 -8.33
N ALA A 204 10.89 -13.28 -7.74
CA ALA A 204 9.64 -12.98 -7.02
C ALA A 204 8.40 -13.10 -7.92
N LEU A 205 8.46 -12.58 -9.16
CA LEU A 205 7.38 -12.70 -10.14
C LEU A 205 7.11 -14.15 -10.57
N SER A 206 8.09 -15.03 -10.40
CA SER A 206 8.06 -16.41 -10.86
C SER A 206 7.61 -17.42 -9.80
N GLN A 207 7.59 -17.05 -8.51
CA GLN A 207 7.37 -18.00 -7.39
C GLN A 207 6.07 -18.81 -7.50
N ASP A 208 4.96 -18.15 -7.86
CA ASP A 208 3.63 -18.79 -7.91
C ASP A 208 3.18 -19.14 -9.34
N LYS A 209 4.09 -19.07 -10.32
CA LYS A 209 3.77 -19.25 -11.74
C LYS A 209 4.11 -20.65 -12.25
N SER A 210 3.45 -21.04 -13.34
CA SER A 210 3.73 -22.30 -14.04
C SER A 210 5.17 -22.32 -14.58
N ILE A 211 5.75 -23.51 -14.77
CA ILE A 211 7.11 -23.66 -15.33
C ILE A 211 7.27 -22.87 -16.64
N ASN A 212 6.24 -22.87 -17.49
CA ASN A 212 6.27 -22.17 -18.77
C ASN A 212 6.28 -20.65 -18.59
N ASP A 213 5.46 -20.13 -17.68
CA ASP A 213 5.43 -18.70 -17.38
C ASP A 213 6.73 -18.23 -16.71
N ARG A 214 7.32 -19.05 -15.83
CA ARG A 214 8.64 -18.77 -15.24
C ARG A 214 9.71 -18.64 -16.31
N LYS A 215 9.70 -19.53 -17.32
CA LYS A 215 10.60 -19.44 -18.48
C LYS A 215 10.39 -18.17 -19.27
N ILE A 216 9.14 -17.76 -19.51
CA ILE A 216 8.84 -16.51 -20.22
C ILE A 216 9.45 -15.32 -19.48
N VAL A 217 9.17 -15.16 -18.18
CA VAL A 217 9.70 -14.05 -17.38
C VAL A 217 11.24 -14.03 -17.38
N ALA A 218 11.86 -15.20 -17.21
CA ALA A 218 13.32 -15.35 -17.23
C ALA A 218 13.94 -14.98 -18.57
N HIS A 219 13.35 -15.45 -19.69
CA HIS A 219 13.80 -15.09 -21.03
C HIS A 219 13.66 -13.61 -21.32
N VAL A 220 12.58 -12.97 -20.86
CA VAL A 220 12.41 -11.52 -21.05
C VAL A 220 13.50 -10.75 -20.31
N LEU A 221 13.84 -11.11 -19.06
CA LEU A 221 14.95 -10.48 -18.33
C LEU A 221 16.28 -10.69 -19.07
N PHE A 222 16.53 -11.92 -19.53
CA PHE A 222 17.74 -12.27 -20.28
C PHE A 222 17.87 -11.44 -21.58
N ASP A 223 16.79 -11.31 -22.35
CA ASP A 223 16.78 -10.52 -23.58
C ASP A 223 16.99 -9.03 -23.30
N VAL A 224 16.43 -8.49 -22.20
CA VAL A 224 16.68 -7.11 -21.76
C VAL A 224 18.14 -6.90 -21.38
N PHE A 225 18.74 -7.80 -20.60
CA PHE A 225 20.17 -7.73 -20.28
C PHE A 225 21.05 -7.75 -21.54
N LEU A 226 20.76 -8.65 -22.50
CA LEU A 226 21.52 -8.68 -23.76
C LEU A 226 21.38 -7.37 -24.56
N ALA A 227 20.18 -6.79 -24.61
CA ALA A 227 19.94 -5.52 -25.30
C ALA A 227 20.71 -4.35 -24.66
N SER A 228 20.95 -4.41 -23.35
CA SER A 228 21.68 -3.38 -22.61
C SER A 228 23.19 -3.67 -22.48
N LEU A 229 23.66 -4.82 -22.97
CA LEU A 229 25.05 -5.30 -22.79
C LEU A 229 26.10 -4.28 -23.27
N ASP A 230 25.82 -3.57 -24.37
CA ASP A 230 26.74 -2.55 -24.91
C ASP A 230 26.90 -1.33 -23.99
N LYS A 231 25.91 -1.05 -23.12
CA LYS A 231 25.94 0.09 -22.19
C LYS A 231 26.76 -0.22 -20.94
N HIS A 232 26.58 -1.41 -20.37
CA HIS A 232 27.22 -1.84 -19.10
C HIS A 232 27.80 -3.26 -19.23
N PRO A 233 28.86 -3.45 -20.04
CA PRO A 233 29.29 -4.78 -20.46
C PRO A 233 29.79 -5.66 -19.30
N LYS A 234 30.41 -5.08 -18.26
CA LYS A 234 30.94 -5.88 -17.14
C LYS A 234 29.84 -6.28 -16.19
N GLU A 235 29.05 -5.32 -15.74
CA GLU A 235 27.98 -5.47 -14.76
C GLU A 235 26.89 -6.40 -15.29
N ILE A 236 26.51 -6.24 -16.56
CA ILE A 236 25.52 -7.12 -17.20
C ILE A 236 26.08 -8.52 -17.41
N THR A 237 27.38 -8.66 -17.75
CA THR A 237 27.99 -9.99 -17.85
C THR A 237 27.94 -10.70 -16.52
N GLU A 238 28.31 -10.03 -15.43
CA GLU A 238 28.24 -10.59 -14.07
C GLU A 238 26.80 -10.95 -13.67
N ALA A 239 25.83 -10.07 -13.95
CA ALA A 239 24.42 -10.31 -13.67
C ALA A 239 23.86 -11.49 -14.49
N LEU A 240 24.22 -11.61 -15.77
CA LEU A 240 23.84 -12.72 -16.63
C LEU A 240 24.42 -14.05 -16.14
N LEU A 241 25.68 -14.07 -15.72
CA LEU A 241 26.30 -15.27 -15.14
C LEU A 241 25.60 -15.69 -13.85
N CYS A 242 25.28 -14.73 -12.98
CA CYS A 242 24.52 -14.98 -11.75
C CYS A 242 23.11 -15.51 -12.06
N LEU A 243 22.43 -14.94 -13.06
CA LEU A 243 21.09 -15.34 -13.46
C LEU A 243 21.07 -16.76 -14.05
N LEU A 244 22.01 -17.08 -14.93
CA LEU A 244 22.11 -18.40 -15.59
C LEU A 244 22.58 -19.49 -14.64
N GLY A 245 23.45 -19.17 -13.67
CA GLY A 245 23.88 -20.09 -12.61
C GLY A 245 22.84 -20.32 -11.52
N ASN A 246 21.72 -19.60 -11.52
CA ASN A 246 20.71 -19.70 -10.48
C ASN A 246 19.68 -20.80 -10.79
N ASN A 247 19.78 -21.92 -10.07
CA ASN A 247 18.89 -23.08 -10.21
C ASN A 247 17.40 -22.81 -9.90
N LYS A 248 17.06 -21.64 -9.34
CA LYS A 248 15.67 -21.23 -9.10
C LYS A 248 15.02 -20.58 -10.32
N VAL A 249 15.82 -20.19 -11.32
CA VAL A 249 15.35 -19.56 -12.55
C VAL A 249 15.28 -20.61 -13.66
N GLU A 250 14.13 -20.71 -14.29
CA GLU A 250 13.88 -21.72 -15.33
C GLU A 250 14.23 -21.15 -16.70
N PHE A 251 15.17 -21.79 -17.41
CA PHE A 251 15.54 -21.39 -18.77
C PHE A 251 15.28 -22.49 -19.80
N ASN A 252 15.06 -22.09 -21.04
CA ASN A 252 15.32 -22.97 -22.18
C ASN A 252 16.78 -22.75 -22.62
N PHE A 253 17.69 -23.56 -22.10
CA PHE A 253 19.13 -23.42 -22.37
C PHE A 253 19.48 -23.46 -23.86
N ILE A 254 18.72 -24.19 -24.68
CA ILE A 254 18.94 -24.22 -26.13
C ILE A 254 18.67 -22.84 -26.75
N GLU A 255 17.66 -22.13 -26.29
CA GLU A 255 17.37 -20.77 -26.76
C GLU A 255 18.36 -19.74 -26.24
N VAL A 256 18.76 -19.86 -24.97
CA VAL A 256 19.80 -19.00 -24.36
C VAL A 256 21.10 -19.09 -25.17
N LEU A 257 21.59 -20.31 -25.41
CA LEU A 257 22.85 -20.52 -26.14
C LEU A 257 22.82 -19.98 -27.57
N LYS A 258 21.65 -19.98 -28.24
CA LYS A 258 21.50 -19.41 -29.59
C LYS A 258 21.56 -17.88 -29.63
N ARG A 259 21.22 -17.22 -28.52
CA ARG A 259 21.15 -15.76 -28.42
C ARG A 259 22.41 -15.14 -27.81
N LEU A 260 23.24 -15.93 -27.12
CA LEU A 260 24.51 -15.45 -26.57
C LEU A 260 25.47 -14.98 -27.67
N PRO A 261 26.23 -13.89 -27.43
CA PRO A 261 27.27 -13.43 -28.35
C PRO A 261 28.35 -14.50 -28.60
N SER A 262 28.88 -14.55 -29.82
CA SER A 262 29.90 -15.55 -30.25
C SER A 262 31.19 -15.51 -29.43
N ASN A 263 31.49 -14.37 -28.80
CA ASN A 263 32.66 -14.13 -27.96
C ASN A 263 32.42 -14.41 -26.47
N TRP A 264 31.25 -14.96 -26.10
CA TRP A 264 30.93 -15.27 -24.71
C TRP A 264 31.78 -16.45 -24.20
N PRO A 265 32.43 -16.32 -23.02
CA PRO A 265 33.21 -17.42 -22.46
C PRO A 265 32.29 -18.54 -21.99
N ILE A 266 32.21 -19.62 -22.78
CA ILE A 266 31.39 -20.81 -22.48
C ILE A 266 31.85 -21.47 -21.18
N SER A 267 33.12 -21.30 -20.80
CA SER A 267 33.69 -21.80 -19.54
C SER A 267 33.10 -21.18 -18.28
N SER A 268 32.31 -20.11 -18.42
CA SER A 268 31.67 -19.38 -17.32
C SER A 268 30.21 -19.80 -17.09
N LEU A 269 29.65 -20.63 -17.98
CA LEU A 269 28.32 -21.25 -17.86
C LEU A 269 28.42 -22.61 -17.14
#